data_AF-A0A920RKC8-F1
#
_entry.id   AF-A0A920RKC8-F1
#
_cell.length_a   1.000
_cell.length_b   1.000
_cell.length_c   1.000
_cell.angle_alpha   90.00
_cell.angle_beta   90.00
_cell.angle_gamma   90.00
#
_symmetry.space_group_name_H-M   'P 1'
#
loop_
_entity.id
_entity.type
_entity.pdbx_description
1 polymer ?
#
loop_
_entity_poly.entity_id
_entity_poly.type
_entity_poly.pdbx_seq_one_letter_code
_entity_poly.pdbx_strand_id
1 'polypeptide(L)'
;MSLDICVANTQGYAYFLTQAFENALRRVGNPRHAGGLVTQVEVVSADPAFKTPQSRWGTFILSQKHPIWSRIWLGNERRCWPWLATGGGIT
;
A
#
# COMPACT_ATOMS: atom_id res chain seq x y z
N MET A 1 -8.71 -15.35 11.46
CA MET A 1 -8.33 -15.40 10.04
C MET A 1 -6.81 -15.47 9.96
N SER A 2 -6.27 -16.25 9.04
CA SER A 2 -4.83 -16.36 8.80
C SER A 2 -4.31 -15.19 7.93
N LEU A 3 -3.00 -14.93 7.95
CA LEU A 3 -2.41 -13.75 7.33
C LEU A 3 -2.58 -13.73 5.80
N ASP A 4 -2.55 -14.88 5.15
CA ASP A 4 -2.87 -15.09 3.73
C ASP A 4 -4.31 -14.65 3.39
N ILE A 5 -5.30 -14.97 4.24
CA ILE A 5 -6.68 -14.50 4.06
C ILE A 5 -6.78 -12.99 4.24
N CYS A 6 -6.05 -12.42 5.20
CA CYS A 6 -5.98 -10.96 5.37
C CYS A 6 -5.40 -10.29 4.12
N VAL A 7 -4.35 -10.86 3.53
CA VAL A 7 -3.76 -10.35 2.27
C VAL A 7 -4.78 -10.46 1.12
N ALA A 8 -5.49 -11.59 0.99
CA ALA A 8 -6.54 -11.74 -0.01
C ALA A 8 -7.64 -10.68 0.13
N ASN A 9 -8.07 -10.38 1.36
CA ASN A 9 -9.04 -9.31 1.63
C ASN A 9 -8.49 -7.93 1.21
N THR A 10 -7.21 -7.65 1.47
CA THR A 10 -6.60 -6.38 1.03
C THR A 10 -6.48 -6.27 -0.49
N GLN A 11 -6.31 -7.39 -1.21
CA GLN A 11 -6.40 -7.38 -2.68
C GLN A 11 -7.81 -7.05 -3.16
N GLY A 12 -8.85 -7.43 -2.41
CA GLY A 12 -10.24 -7.01 -2.66
C GLY A 12 -10.44 -5.49 -2.62
N TYR A 13 -9.60 -4.74 -1.89
CA TYR A 13 -9.60 -3.27 -1.93
C TYR A 13 -9.14 -2.69 -3.28
N ALA A 14 -8.65 -3.52 -4.21
CA ALA A 14 -8.46 -3.14 -5.62
C ALA A 14 -9.75 -2.64 -6.29
N TYR A 15 -10.92 -2.89 -5.68
CA TYR A 15 -12.17 -2.23 -6.06
C TYR A 15 -12.03 -0.71 -6.16
N PHE A 16 -11.41 -0.05 -5.17
CA PHE A 16 -11.25 1.41 -5.19
C PHE A 16 -10.38 1.87 -6.36
N LEU A 17 -9.30 1.14 -6.65
CA LEU A 17 -8.42 1.44 -7.79
C LEU A 17 -9.18 1.23 -9.11
N THR A 18 -9.90 0.13 -9.24
CA THR A 18 -10.69 -0.19 -10.44
C THR A 18 -11.74 0.89 -10.70
N GLN A 19 -12.46 1.33 -9.66
CA GLN A 19 -13.41 2.44 -9.78
C GLN A 19 -12.75 3.76 -10.19
N ALA A 20 -11.61 4.10 -9.60
CA ALA A 20 -10.87 5.31 -9.95
C ALA A 20 -10.40 5.30 -11.41
N PHE A 21 -9.87 4.16 -11.87
CA PHE A 21 -9.43 3.98 -13.26
C PHE A 21 -10.61 4.04 -14.24
N GLU A 22 -11.69 3.33 -13.96
CA GLU A 22 -12.91 3.37 -14.77
C GLU A 22 -13.47 4.79 -14.91
N ASN A 23 -13.49 5.55 -13.81
CA ASN A 23 -13.92 6.95 -13.83
C ASN A 23 -12.97 7.83 -14.66
N ALA A 24 -11.66 7.61 -14.58
CA ALA A 24 -10.68 8.34 -15.37
C ALA A 24 -10.80 8.01 -16.87
N LEU A 25 -10.95 6.73 -17.22
CA LEU A 25 -11.10 6.25 -18.60
C LEU A 25 -12.38 6.81 -19.25
N ARG A 26 -13.50 6.81 -18.51
CA ARG A 26 -14.76 7.40 -18.98
C ARG A 26 -14.64 8.90 -19.27
N ARG A 27 -13.89 9.66 -18.46
CA ARG A 27 -13.70 11.12 -18.66
C ARG A 27 -12.98 11.46 -19.96
N VAL A 28 -12.11 10.57 -20.45
CA VAL A 28 -11.36 10.76 -21.70
C VAL A 28 -11.99 10.01 -22.88
N GLY A 29 -13.20 9.46 -22.71
CA GLY A 29 -13.88 8.69 -23.75
C GLY A 29 -13.17 7.40 -24.14
N ASN A 30 -12.30 6.86 -23.27
CA ASN A 30 -11.58 5.62 -23.54
C ASN A 30 -12.48 4.42 -23.24
N PRO A 31 -12.76 3.54 -24.23
CA PRO A 31 -13.69 2.42 -24.07
C PRO A 31 -13.07 1.21 -23.35
N ARG A 32 -11.79 1.27 -22.96
CA ARG A 32 -11.14 0.18 -22.24
C ARG A 32 -11.69 0.05 -20.82
N HIS A 33 -11.71 -1.18 -20.33
CA HIS A 33 -12.12 -1.51 -18.98
C HIS A 33 -10.93 -1.76 -18.06
N ALA A 34 -11.06 -1.35 -16.80
CA ALA A 34 -10.15 -1.72 -15.73
C ALA A 34 -10.74 -2.87 -14.91
N GLY A 35 -9.90 -3.78 -14.43
CA GLY A 35 -10.32 -4.89 -13.59
C GLY A 35 -9.27 -5.23 -12.54
N GLY A 36 -9.73 -5.67 -11.37
CA GLY A 36 -8.88 -6.25 -10.34
C GLY A 36 -8.79 -7.76 -10.51
N LEU A 37 -7.57 -8.29 -10.59
CA LEU A 37 -7.30 -9.73 -10.59
C LEU A 37 -6.74 -10.13 -9.23
N VAL A 38 -7.40 -11.07 -8.54
CA VAL A 38 -6.83 -11.69 -7.35
C VAL A 38 -5.70 -12.60 -7.78
N THR A 39 -4.54 -12.43 -7.17
CA THR A 39 -3.33 -13.16 -7.54
C THR A 39 -2.80 -13.97 -6.37
N GLN A 40 -2.31 -15.16 -6.70
CA GLN A 40 -1.59 -16.04 -5.80
C GLN A 40 -0.16 -16.14 -6.30
N VAL A 41 0.79 -16.10 -5.36
CA VAL A 41 2.21 -16.26 -5.64
C VAL A 41 2.67 -17.48 -4.85
N GLU A 42 3.18 -18.47 -5.58
CA GLU A 42 3.79 -19.64 -4.96
C GLU A 42 5.13 -19.24 -4.35
N VAL A 43 5.37 -19.73 -3.13
CA VAL A 43 6.60 -19.46 -2.37
C VAL A 43 7.19 -20.77 -1.87
N VAL A 44 8.52 -20.83 -1.80
CA VAL A 44 9.23 -22.03 -1.32
C VAL A 44 8.97 -22.21 0.17
N SER A 45 8.47 -23.37 0.59
CA SER A 45 8.14 -23.64 1.99
C SER A 45 9.34 -23.55 2.94
N ALA A 46 10.56 -23.77 2.44
CA ALA A 46 11.81 -23.68 3.19
C ALA A 46 12.44 -22.27 3.18
N ASP A 47 11.72 -21.23 2.76
CA ASP A 47 12.26 -19.87 2.67
C ASP A 47 12.72 -19.36 4.06
N PRO A 48 13.97 -18.85 4.20
CA PRO A 48 14.46 -18.31 5.45
C PRO A 48 13.63 -17.14 6.00
N ALA A 49 12.87 -16.43 5.16
CA ALA A 49 11.96 -15.36 5.56
C ALA A 49 10.87 -15.83 6.55
N PHE A 50 10.50 -17.11 6.54
CA PHE A 50 9.57 -17.68 7.51
C PHE A 50 10.18 -17.78 8.92
N LYS A 51 11.51 -17.90 9.03
CA LYS A 51 12.22 -17.98 10.32
C LYS A 51 12.51 -16.60 10.91
N THR A 52 12.79 -15.61 10.06
CA THR A 52 13.09 -14.25 10.49
C THR A 52 12.28 -13.24 9.67
N PRO A 53 11.05 -12.92 10.12
CA PRO A 53 10.20 -11.97 9.42
C PRO A 53 10.83 -10.57 9.43
N GLN A 54 11.25 -10.09 8.27
CA GLN A 54 11.82 -8.74 8.11
C GLN A 54 10.77 -7.71 7.70
N SER A 55 9.68 -8.17 7.08
CA SER A 55 8.67 -7.26 6.55
C SER A 55 7.86 -6.61 7.67
N ARG A 56 7.69 -5.30 7.57
CA ARG A 56 6.95 -4.48 8.54
C ARG A 56 5.61 -4.09 7.92
N TRP A 57 4.52 -4.51 8.57
CA TRP A 57 3.15 -4.22 8.15
C TRP A 57 2.34 -3.66 9.31
N GLY A 58 1.31 -2.86 9.00
CA GLY A 58 0.43 -2.25 10.00
C GLY A 58 0.94 -0.91 10.55
N THR A 59 0.38 -0.50 11.69
CA THR A 59 0.62 0.82 12.28
C THR A 59 1.91 0.86 13.09
N PHE A 60 2.60 2.01 13.08
CA PHE A 60 3.72 2.26 13.98
C PHE A 60 3.25 2.31 15.44
N ILE A 61 3.80 1.43 16.27
CA ILE A 61 3.60 1.46 17.72
C ILE A 61 4.88 2.04 18.33
N LEU A 62 4.79 3.25 18.89
CA LEU A 62 5.90 3.85 19.61
C LEU A 62 6.01 3.19 21.00
N SER A 63 7.21 2.70 21.36
CA SER A 63 7.49 2.11 22.68
C SER A 63 7.42 3.12 23.83
N GLN A 64 7.26 4.40 23.52
CA GLN A 64 7.00 5.49 24.46
C GLN A 64 6.23 6.56 23.67
N LYS A 65 5.05 7.01 24.14
CA LYS A 65 4.30 8.11 23.53
C LYS A 65 5.17 9.36 23.47
N HIS A 66 5.95 9.53 22.41
CA HIS A 66 6.80 10.70 22.22
C HIS A 66 5.90 11.81 21.63
N PRO A 67 5.57 12.87 22.39
CA PRO A 67 4.48 13.81 22.08
C PRO A 67 4.74 14.68 20.83
N ILE A 68 5.92 14.57 20.22
CA ILE A 68 6.28 15.34 19.03
C ILE A 68 5.67 14.75 17.74
N TRP A 69 5.43 13.44 17.69
CA TRP A 69 4.96 12.77 16.47
C TRP A 69 3.43 12.84 16.28
N SER A 70 2.66 12.97 17.37
CA SER A 70 1.21 13.22 17.27
C SER A 70 0.90 14.58 16.64
N ARG A 71 1.77 15.58 16.85
CA ARG A 71 1.62 16.94 16.28
C ARG A 71 2.06 17.05 14.82
N ILE A 72 2.97 16.19 14.36
CA ILE A 72 3.39 16.12 12.95
C ILE A 72 2.29 15.49 12.09
N TRP A 73 1.59 14.47 12.60
CA TRP A 73 0.56 13.76 11.83
C TRP A 73 -0.83 14.41 11.84
N LEU A 74 -1.28 15.02 12.94
CA LEU A 74 -2.57 15.73 12.96
C LEU A 74 -2.55 17.08 12.21
N GLY A 75 -1.38 17.53 11.76
CA GLY A 75 -1.20 18.88 11.22
C GLY A 75 -0.70 18.98 9.77
N ASN A 76 -0.41 17.89 9.04
CA ASN A 76 0.21 18.05 7.73
C ASN A 76 0.02 16.89 6.74
N GLU A 77 -1.13 16.86 6.08
CA GLU A 77 -1.46 15.98 4.94
C GLU A 77 -0.51 16.13 3.73
N ARG A 78 0.46 17.07 3.74
CA ARG A 78 1.32 17.37 2.58
C ARG A 78 2.77 16.90 2.68
N ARG A 79 3.17 16.16 3.73
CA ARG A 79 4.57 15.73 3.93
C ARG A 79 4.80 14.23 4.03
N CYS A 80 3.79 13.40 3.80
CA CYS A 80 3.91 11.93 3.93
C CYS A 80 4.84 11.27 2.89
N TRP A 81 5.47 12.02 1.99
CA TRP A 81 6.41 11.47 1.02
C TRP A 81 7.66 12.33 0.85
N PRO A 82 8.65 12.25 1.75
CA PRO A 82 9.94 12.92 1.54
C PRO A 82 10.65 12.43 0.27
N TRP A 83 10.42 11.17 -0.12
CA TRP A 83 11.00 10.54 -1.31
C TRP A 83 10.28 10.87 -2.63
N LEU A 84 9.05 11.41 -2.61
CA LEU A 84 8.39 11.95 -3.81
C LEU A 84 8.58 13.46 -3.97
N ALA A 85 9.07 14.15 -2.93
CA ALA A 85 9.35 15.59 -2.97
C ALA A 85 10.75 15.93 -3.51
N THR A 86 11.64 14.94 -3.64
CA THR A 86 12.91 15.10 -4.34
C THR A 86 12.71 14.65 -5.78
N GLY A 87 12.40 15.61 -6.64
CA GLY A 87 12.31 15.39 -8.09
C GLY A 87 13.52 14.62 -8.59
N GLY A 88 13.26 13.66 -9.47
CA GLY A 88 14.31 12.90 -10.13
C GLY A 88 15.35 13.81 -10.78
N GLY A 89 16.60 13.52 -10.48
CA GLY A 89 17.77 13.93 -11.26
C GLY A 89 18.67 12.72 -11.38
N ILE A 90 18.33 11.80 -12.29
CA ILE A 90 19.30 10.86 -12.85
C ILE A 90 20.01 11.65 -13.96
N THR A 91 21.19 12.17 -13.65
CA THR A 91 22.25 12.39 -14.64
C THR A 91 22.95 11.08 -14.90
#